data_AF-A0A8T5RGW3-F1
#
_entry.id   AF-A0A8T5RGW3-F1
#
_cell.length_a   1.000
_cell.length_b   1.000
_cell.length_c   1.000
_cell.angle_alpha   90.00
_cell.angle_beta   90.00
_cell.angle_gamma   90.00
#
_symmetry.space_group_name_H-M   'P 1'
#
loop_
_entity.id
_entity.type
_entity.pdbx_description
1 polymer ?
#
loop_
_entity_poly.entity_id
_entity_poly.type
_entity_poly.pdbx_seq_one_letter_code
_entity_poly.pdbx_strand_id
1 'polypeptide(L)'
;MANKKRPKKIDIRKKRKKLIKLRQETLDKPIKEKKGKKSTLDIRLERQTKLYWSRAITGALGGLISRLLFGLIGWWLFLWMIVFWFLFPFFASFVIFKFEYDKEEWNWKKIISPGLGIYFFVFMIVTTIIHTLL
;
A
#
# COMPACT_ATOMS: atom_id res chain seq x y z
N MET A 1 -23.12 -36.87 -55.50
CA MET A 1 -22.88 -38.01 -54.58
C MET A 1 -22.03 -37.52 -53.39
N ALA A 2 -22.58 -37.52 -52.18
CA ALA A 2 -21.90 -37.01 -50.98
C ALA A 2 -20.96 -38.07 -50.38
N ASN A 3 -19.66 -37.82 -50.39
CA ASN A 3 -18.65 -38.72 -49.84
C ASN A 3 -18.60 -38.60 -48.30
N LYS A 4 -19.38 -39.45 -47.61
CA LYS A 4 -19.50 -39.47 -46.14
C LYS A 4 -18.25 -40.10 -45.52
N LYS A 5 -17.21 -39.28 -45.24
CA LYS A 5 -16.01 -39.72 -44.53
C LYS A 5 -16.37 -40.24 -43.13
N ARG A 6 -16.16 -41.54 -42.89
CA ARG A 6 -16.39 -42.19 -41.59
C ARG A 6 -15.45 -41.61 -40.52
N PRO A 7 -15.92 -41.32 -39.30
CA PRO A 7 -15.05 -40.81 -38.24
C PRO A 7 -14.01 -41.87 -37.86
N LYS A 8 -12.72 -41.50 -37.89
CA LYS A 8 -11.62 -42.36 -37.44
C LYS A 8 -11.87 -42.76 -35.98
N LYS A 9 -11.75 -44.05 -35.67
CA LYS A 9 -11.87 -44.60 -34.31
C LYS A 9 -10.75 -43.98 -33.45
N ILE A 10 -11.09 -42.98 -32.64
CA ILE A 10 -10.11 -42.29 -31.79
C ILE A 10 -9.84 -43.17 -30.57
N ASP A 11 -8.60 -43.61 -30.43
CA ASP A 11 -8.16 -44.36 -29.26
C ASP A 11 -8.07 -43.43 -28.03
N ILE A 12 -9.06 -43.54 -27.15
CA ILE A 12 -9.23 -42.69 -25.97
C ILE A 12 -8.01 -42.79 -25.04
N ARG A 13 -7.35 -43.95 -24.98
CA ARG A 13 -6.16 -44.17 -24.14
C ARG A 13 -4.98 -43.33 -24.62
N LYS A 14 -4.77 -43.22 -25.93
CA LYS A 14 -3.71 -42.38 -26.53
C LYS A 14 -3.96 -40.90 -26.29
N LYS A 15 -5.22 -40.44 -26.38
CA LYS A 15 -5.58 -39.05 -26.08
C LYS A 15 -5.31 -38.70 -24.61
N ARG A 16 -5.69 -39.57 -23.67
CA ARG A 16 -5.45 -39.34 -22.23
C ARG A 16 -3.96 -39.22 -21.90
N LYS A 17 -3.12 -40.11 -22.44
CA LYS A 17 -1.67 -40.02 -22.25
C LYS A 17 -1.06 -38.73 -22.82
N LYS A 18 -1.55 -38.26 -23.97
CA LYS A 18 -1.14 -36.96 -24.55
C LYS A 18 -1.54 -35.79 -23.65
N LEU A 19 -2.78 -35.78 -23.15
CA LEU A 19 -3.28 -34.74 -22.26
C LEU A 19 -2.50 -34.67 -20.94
N ILE A 20 -2.17 -35.81 -20.34
CA ILE A 20 -1.38 -35.88 -19.10
C ILE A 20 0.03 -35.34 -19.35
N LYS A 21 0.69 -35.76 -20.44
CA LYS A 21 2.01 -35.22 -20.82
C LYS A 21 1.97 -33.71 -21.04
N LEU A 22 0.96 -33.21 -21.76
CA LEU A 22 0.82 -31.77 -22.02
C LEU A 22 0.62 -30.98 -20.73
N ARG A 23 -0.17 -31.52 -19.79
CA ARG A 23 -0.42 -30.93 -18.47
C ARG A 23 0.86 -30.88 -17.64
N GLN A 24 1.63 -31.97 -17.66
CA GLN A 24 2.90 -32.08 -16.96
C GLN A 24 3.94 -31.14 -17.58
N GLU A 25 3.99 -31.01 -18.91
CA GLU A 25 4.86 -30.07 -19.63
C GLU A 25 4.48 -28.60 -19.40
N THR A 26 3.21 -28.29 -19.11
CA THR A 26 2.80 -26.95 -18.62
C THR A 26 3.10 -26.69 -17.16
N LEU A 27 3.18 -27.73 -16.32
CA LEU A 27 3.45 -27.61 -14.88
C LEU A 27 4.96 -27.65 -14.56
N ASP A 28 5.74 -28.41 -15.34
CA ASP A 28 7.19 -28.56 -15.25
C ASP A 28 7.93 -27.45 -16.00
N LYS A 29 7.21 -26.60 -16.75
CA LYS A 29 7.76 -25.29 -17.10
C LYS A 29 7.99 -24.58 -15.77
N PRO A 30 9.25 -24.30 -15.38
CA PRO A 30 9.46 -23.42 -14.26
C PRO A 30 8.69 -22.17 -14.60
N ILE A 31 7.87 -21.71 -13.67
CA ILE A 31 7.28 -20.38 -13.70
C ILE A 31 8.50 -19.47 -13.80
N LYS A 32 8.93 -19.17 -15.04
CA LYS A 32 10.01 -18.27 -15.36
C LYS A 32 9.50 -16.93 -14.89
N GLU A 33 9.82 -16.67 -13.64
CA GLU A 33 10.07 -15.37 -13.05
C GLU A 33 9.33 -14.26 -13.80
N LYS A 34 8.10 -13.98 -13.36
CA LYS A 34 7.64 -12.58 -13.32
C LYS A 34 8.39 -11.85 -12.18
N LYS A 35 9.71 -11.98 -12.09
CA LYS A 35 10.56 -11.03 -11.39
C LYS A 35 10.88 -9.95 -12.41
N GLY A 36 10.25 -8.78 -12.31
CA GLY A 36 10.73 -7.64 -13.08
C GLY A 36 9.75 -6.52 -13.37
N LYS A 37 8.43 -6.74 -13.29
CA LYS A 37 7.47 -5.64 -13.37
C LYS A 37 6.48 -5.76 -12.21
N LYS A 38 6.80 -5.10 -11.09
CA LYS A 38 5.78 -4.72 -10.11
C LYS A 38 4.65 -4.10 -10.91
N SER A 39 3.44 -4.64 -10.79
CA SER A 39 2.31 -4.03 -11.48
C SER A 39 2.19 -2.58 -11.00
N THR A 40 1.66 -1.68 -11.83
CA THR A 40 1.44 -0.29 -11.42
C THR A 40 0.57 -0.21 -10.15
N LEU A 41 -0.25 -1.24 -9.90
CA LEU A 41 -0.99 -1.46 -8.66
C LEU A 41 -0.08 -1.74 -7.47
N ASP A 42 0.92 -2.62 -7.60
CA ASP A 42 1.86 -2.93 -6.51
C ASP A 42 2.68 -1.71 -6.11
N ILE A 43 3.14 -0.92 -7.08
CA ILE A 43 3.88 0.33 -6.83
C ILE A 43 3.01 1.34 -6.08
N ARG A 44 1.73 1.44 -6.46
CA ARG A 44 0.76 2.32 -5.80
C ARG A 44 0.44 1.85 -4.38
N LEU A 45 0.28 0.54 -4.17
CA LEU A 45 0.09 -0.03 -2.83
C LEU A 45 1.29 0.26 -1.94
N GLU A 46 2.51 0.00 -2.41
CA GLU A 46 3.73 0.27 -1.64
C GLU A 46 3.87 1.75 -1.24
N ARG A 47 3.55 2.69 -2.14
CA ARG A 47 3.53 4.11 -1.78
C ARG A 47 2.48 4.43 -0.72
N GLN A 48 1.27 3.89 -0.85
CA GLN A 48 0.22 4.10 0.15
C GLN A 48 0.61 3.52 1.51
N THR A 49 1.23 2.34 1.54
CA THR A 49 1.73 1.73 2.77
C THR A 49 2.84 2.57 3.40
N LYS A 50 3.79 3.08 2.62
CA LYS A 50 4.83 3.99 3.12
C LYS A 50 4.25 5.28 3.69
N LEU A 51 3.28 5.88 3.00
CA LEU A 51 2.58 7.07 3.49
C LEU A 51 1.82 6.77 4.79
N TYR A 52 1.12 5.64 4.86
CA TYR A 52 0.43 5.19 6.07
C TYR A 52 1.37 5.05 7.27
N TRP A 53 2.51 4.39 7.11
CA TRP A 53 3.50 4.26 8.19
C TRP A 53 4.13 5.60 8.56
N SER A 54 4.41 6.46 7.57
CA SER A 54 4.90 7.81 7.84
C SER A 54 3.94 8.58 8.74
N ARG A 55 2.61 8.49 8.49
CA ARG A 55 1.55 9.11 9.30
C ARG A 55 1.51 8.59 10.72
N ALA A 56 1.68 7.28 10.93
CA ALA A 56 1.74 6.71 12.27
C ALA A 56 2.92 7.31 13.07
N ILE A 57 4.10 7.40 12.43
CA ILE A 57 5.29 8.00 13.04
C ILE A 57 5.06 9.49 13.32
N THR A 58 4.44 10.22 12.39
CA THR A 58 4.05 11.63 12.60
C THR A 58 3.13 11.80 13.79
N GLY A 59 2.12 10.94 13.92
CA GLY A 59 1.17 10.99 15.03
C GLY A 59 1.89 10.82 16.35
N ALA A 60 2.79 9.83 16.42
CA ALA A 60 3.59 9.59 17.62
C ALA A 60 4.49 10.78 17.97
N LEU A 61 5.28 11.27 17.00
CA LEU A 61 6.17 12.41 17.22
C LEU A 61 5.39 13.69 17.55
N GLY A 62 4.29 13.94 16.85
CA GLY A 62 3.44 15.11 17.06
C GLY A 62 2.87 15.14 18.47
N GLY A 63 2.37 14.01 18.97
CA GLY A 63 1.81 13.89 20.32
C GLY A 63 2.87 13.94 21.41
N LEU A 64 4.05 13.41 21.12
CA LEU A 64 5.20 13.48 22.02
C LEU A 64 5.72 14.92 22.16
N ILE A 65 5.92 15.61 21.04
CA ILE A 65 6.39 16.99 21.00
C ILE A 65 5.36 17.94 21.63
N SER A 66 4.07 17.77 21.35
CA SER A 66 3.04 18.69 21.85
C SER A 66 2.99 18.76 23.36
N ARG A 67 3.15 17.61 24.03
CA ARG A 67 3.09 17.55 25.49
C ARG A 67 4.45 17.82 26.13
N LEU A 68 5.53 17.26 25.57
CA LEU A 68 6.86 17.34 26.18
C LEU A 68 7.54 18.71 26.00
N LEU A 69 7.37 19.38 24.86
CA LEU A 69 8.01 20.67 24.59
C LEU A 69 7.09 21.86 24.89
N PHE A 70 5.78 21.72 24.63
CA PHE A 70 4.84 22.84 24.69
C PHE A 70 3.77 22.71 25.76
N GLY A 71 3.65 21.55 26.44
CA GLY A 71 2.67 21.33 27.50
C GLY A 71 1.21 21.51 27.07
N LEU A 72 0.89 21.39 25.77
CA LEU A 72 -0.42 21.78 25.23
C LEU A 72 -1.56 20.90 25.76
N ILE A 73 -2.72 21.52 26.02
CA ILE A 73 -3.93 20.86 26.57
C ILE A 73 -5.17 21.37 25.81
N GLY A 74 -6.18 20.52 25.69
CA GLY A 74 -7.51 20.88 25.17
C GLY A 74 -7.46 21.38 23.72
N TRP A 75 -8.00 22.58 23.49
CA TRP A 75 -8.08 23.18 22.14
C TRP A 75 -6.72 23.45 21.50
N TRP A 76 -5.70 23.78 22.28
CA TRP A 76 -4.35 24.02 21.76
C TRP A 76 -3.71 22.74 21.24
N LEU A 77 -3.97 21.61 21.91
CA LEU A 77 -3.52 20.31 21.47
C LEU A 77 -4.21 19.89 20.15
N PHE A 78 -5.51 20.21 20.03
CA PHE A 78 -6.27 19.95 18.81
C PHE A 78 -5.75 20.79 17.63
N LEU A 79 -5.49 22.09 17.84
CA LEU A 79 -4.88 22.96 16.83
C LEU A 79 -3.49 22.45 16.43
N TRP A 80 -2.68 22.04 17.40
CA TRP A 80 -1.36 21.45 17.14
C TRP A 80 -1.45 20.20 16.27
N MET A 81 -2.39 19.30 16.58
CA MET A 81 -2.64 18.10 15.80
C MET A 81 -3.03 18.46 14.36
N ILE A 82 -3.89 19.46 14.14
CA ILE A 82 -4.26 19.91 12.79
C ILE A 82 -3.03 20.46 12.04
N VAL A 83 -2.24 21.33 12.69
CA VAL A 83 -1.04 21.91 12.08
C VAL A 83 -0.07 20.81 11.67
N PHE A 84 0.23 19.86 12.55
CA PHE A 84 1.11 18.74 12.24
C PHE A 84 0.54 17.82 11.15
N TRP A 85 -0.77 17.61 11.16
CA TRP A 85 -1.47 16.82 10.16
C TRP A 85 -1.35 17.41 8.75
N PHE A 86 -1.40 18.74 8.64
CA PHE A 86 -1.25 19.46 7.38
C PHE A 86 0.20 19.70 6.99
N LEU A 87 1.12 20.04 7.90
CA LEU A 87 2.51 20.34 7.55
C LEU A 87 3.32 19.08 7.20
N PHE A 88 3.20 18.04 8.02
CA PHE A 88 4.09 16.90 7.92
C PHE A 88 3.99 16.10 6.61
N PRO A 89 2.83 15.97 5.94
CA PRO A 89 2.75 15.28 4.65
C PRO A 89 3.55 15.98 3.58
N PHE A 90 3.53 17.32 3.55
CA PHE A 90 4.38 18.09 2.64
C PHE A 90 5.84 17.84 2.95
N PHE A 91 6.22 17.90 4.23
CA PHE A 91 7.58 17.64 4.65
C PHE A 91 8.04 16.22 4.29
N ALA A 92 7.24 15.20 4.58
CA ALA A 92 7.54 13.81 4.26
C ALA A 92 7.65 13.58 2.75
N SER A 93 6.76 14.16 1.94
CA SER A 93 6.80 14.02 0.49
C SER A 93 8.06 14.63 -0.13
N PHE A 94 8.47 15.83 0.31
CA PHE A 94 9.64 16.51 -0.26
C PHE A 94 10.97 16.05 0.33
N VAL A 95 11.03 15.89 1.65
CA VAL A 95 12.30 15.66 2.37
C VAL A 95 12.61 14.18 2.53
N ILE A 96 11.63 13.37 2.93
CA ILE A 96 11.84 11.95 3.25
C ILE A 96 11.77 11.11 1.97
N PHE A 97 10.68 11.24 1.22
CA PHE A 97 10.44 10.38 0.07
C PHE A 97 10.99 10.93 -1.25
N LYS A 98 11.33 12.23 -1.29
CA LYS A 98 11.85 12.92 -2.49
C LYS A 98 11.06 12.54 -3.75
N PHE A 99 9.73 12.52 -3.65
CA PHE A 99 8.91 12.23 -4.82
C PHE A 99 9.15 13.31 -5.88
N GLU A 100 9.45 12.91 -7.12
CA GLU A 100 9.44 13.84 -8.24
C GLU A 100 8.08 14.53 -8.30
N TYR A 101 8.12 15.86 -8.41
CA TYR A 101 6.93 16.67 -8.39
C TYR A 101 6.11 16.41 -9.66
N ASP A 102 5.10 15.55 -9.56
CA ASP A 102 4.14 15.28 -10.62
C ASP A 102 2.80 15.94 -10.29
N LYS A 103 2.38 16.91 -11.11
CA LYS A 103 1.14 17.68 -10.92
C LYS A 103 -0.11 16.80 -10.85
N GLU A 104 -0.12 15.62 -11.48
CA GLU A 104 -1.28 14.72 -11.47
C GLU A 104 -1.39 13.87 -10.18
N GLU A 105 -0.25 13.60 -9.54
CA GLU A 105 -0.20 12.89 -8.26
C GLU A 105 -0.39 13.85 -7.07
N TRP A 106 0.00 15.12 -7.23
CA TRP A 106 -0.02 16.15 -6.19
C TRP A 106 -1.40 16.78 -5.96
N ASN A 107 -2.38 15.94 -5.65
CA ASN A 107 -3.70 16.38 -5.23
C ASN A 107 -3.81 16.32 -3.70
N TRP A 108 -4.15 17.44 -3.06
CA TRP A 108 -4.37 17.55 -1.61
C TRP A 108 -5.23 16.42 -1.06
N LYS A 109 -6.27 16.03 -1.79
CA LYS A 109 -7.14 14.91 -1.40
C LYS A 109 -6.39 13.58 -1.34
N LYS A 110 -5.50 13.30 -2.30
CA LYS A 110 -4.68 12.07 -2.33
C LYS A 110 -3.59 12.05 -1.26
N ILE A 111 -3.08 13.21 -0.85
CA ILE A 111 -2.02 13.34 0.18
C ILE A 111 -2.61 13.25 1.59
N ILE A 112 -3.79 13.85 1.79
CA ILE A 112 -4.41 14.01 3.11
C ILE A 112 -5.31 12.83 3.49
N SER A 113 -6.04 12.27 2.52
CA SER A 113 -6.98 11.18 2.78
C SER A 113 -6.36 9.90 3.35
N PRO A 114 -5.22 9.38 2.85
CA PRO A 114 -4.68 8.13 3.35
C PRO A 114 -4.03 8.31 4.73
N GLY A 115 -4.40 7.45 5.67
CA GLY A 115 -3.76 7.35 6.98
C GLY A 115 -4.19 8.41 8.01
N LEU A 116 -5.27 9.16 7.76
CA LEU A 116 -5.83 10.12 8.73
C LEU A 116 -6.23 9.42 10.04
N GLY A 117 -6.93 8.28 9.94
CA GLY A 117 -7.37 7.53 11.11
C GLY A 117 -6.19 7.10 11.99
N ILE A 118 -5.17 6.44 11.41
CA ILE A 118 -4.03 5.99 12.22
C ILE A 118 -3.23 7.16 12.80
N TYR A 119 -3.09 8.26 12.05
CA TYR A 119 -2.45 9.47 12.57
C TYR A 119 -3.15 9.94 13.85
N PHE A 120 -4.48 10.11 13.79
CA PHE A 120 -5.28 10.57 14.92
C PHE A 120 -5.19 9.60 16.10
N PHE A 121 -5.37 8.30 15.89
CA PHE A 121 -5.32 7.31 16.96
C PHE A 121 -3.95 7.25 17.64
N VAL A 122 -2.86 7.20 16.87
CA VAL A 122 -1.51 7.15 17.44
C VAL A 122 -1.20 8.44 18.19
N PHE A 123 -1.55 9.60 17.63
CA PHE A 123 -1.39 10.89 18.31
C PHE A 123 -2.12 10.92 19.65
N MET A 124 -3.39 10.50 19.67
CA MET A 124 -4.21 10.47 20.89
C MET A 124 -3.63 9.53 21.94
N ILE A 125 -3.26 8.30 21.54
CA ILE A 125 -2.67 7.30 22.45
C ILE A 125 -1.38 7.85 23.07
N VAL A 126 -0.44 8.31 22.23
CA VAL A 126 0.86 8.80 22.70
C VAL A 126 0.69 10.02 23.60
N THR A 127 -0.16 10.98 23.21
CA THR A 127 -0.40 12.16 24.03
C THR A 127 -1.05 11.82 25.36
N THR A 128 -2.01 10.88 25.38
CA THR A 128 -2.69 10.44 26.62
C THR A 128 -1.72 9.73 27.55
N ILE A 129 -0.87 8.84 27.02
CA ILE A 129 0.16 8.16 27.81
C ILE A 129 1.10 9.20 28.43
N ILE A 130 1.62 10.13 27.63
CA ILE A 130 2.56 11.13 28.11
C ILE A 130 1.89 12.08 29.10
N HIS A 131 0.64 12.50 28.87
CA HIS A 131 -0.12 13.33 29.79
C HIS A 131 -0.39 12.63 31.13
N THR A 132 -0.56 11.30 31.12
CA THR A 132 -0.73 10.52 32.35
C THR A 132 0.60 10.36 33.10
N LEU A 133 1.73 10.30 32.39
CA LEU A 133 3.06 10.11 32.98
C LEU A 133 3.73 11.42 33.44
N LEU A 134 3.33 12.57 32.89
CA LEU A 134 3.83 13.92 33.19
C LEU A 134 2.73 14.84 33.76
#